data_AF-A0A2T7KKR5-F1
#
_entry.id   AF-A0A2T7KKR5-F1
#
_cell.length_a   1.000
_cell.length_b   1.000
_cell.length_c   1.000
_cell.angle_alpha   90.00
_cell.angle_beta   90.00
_cell.angle_gamma   90.00
#
_symmetry.space_group_name_H-M   'P 1'
#
loop_
_entity.id
_entity.type
_entity.pdbx_description
1 polymer ?
#
loop_
_entity_poly.entity_id
_entity_poly.type
_entity_poly.pdbx_seq_one_letter_code
_entity_poly.pdbx_strand_id
1 'polypeptide(L)'
;MWTPEDMARDQVRRQAAGRTTHQVQQAVDTAVVRVRETREELRSPAPRGEFAPDPQELADRWAALLTEWQRVAAHLIASGAGLYDGNQDETGSAWAREREKRRATALRNHAAWTEQQRQARDELHAEFWLSAPAGRRIRAAAARAGMSPNEILARLAERVTVDDDGAVSVAPFTPGRTPMASEER
;
A
#
# COMPACT_ATOMS: atom_id res chain seq x y z
N MET A 1 6.55 -2.53 5.72
CA MET A 1 7.98 -2.34 5.99
C MET A 1 8.62 -3.72 6.11
N TRP A 2 9.79 -3.94 5.52
CA TRP A 2 10.48 -5.24 5.64
C TRP A 2 11.22 -5.31 6.98
N THR A 3 11.06 -6.40 7.71
CA THR A 3 11.80 -6.61 8.96
C THR A 3 13.23 -7.06 8.66
N PRO A 4 14.18 -6.93 9.61
CA PRO A 4 15.52 -7.50 9.47
C PRO A 4 15.51 -9.00 9.15
N GLU A 5 14.56 -9.77 9.70
CA GLU A 5 14.38 -11.19 9.41
C GLU A 5 13.92 -11.44 7.98
N ASP A 6 12.95 -10.66 7.48
CA ASP A 6 12.50 -10.76 6.09
C ASP A 6 13.67 -10.52 5.11
N MET A 7 14.53 -9.54 5.39
CA MET A 7 15.72 -9.26 4.58
C MET A 7 16.76 -10.38 4.69
N ALA A 8 17.03 -10.88 5.90
CA ALA A 8 17.99 -11.95 6.13
C ALA A 8 17.58 -13.23 5.39
N ARG A 9 16.31 -13.63 5.47
CA ARG A 9 15.76 -14.79 4.74
C ARG A 9 15.96 -14.70 3.25
N ASP A 10 15.62 -13.55 2.66
CA ASP A 10 15.77 -13.35 1.22
C ASP A 10 17.25 -13.36 0.79
N GLN A 11 18.11 -12.69 1.55
CA GLN A 11 19.54 -12.65 1.28
C GLN A 11 20.17 -14.05 1.39
N VAL A 12 19.94 -14.76 2.50
CA VAL A 12 20.52 -16.09 2.72
C VAL A 12 19.99 -17.07 1.68
N ARG A 13 18.70 -17.06 1.36
CA ARG A 13 18.15 -17.95 0.31
C ARG A 13 18.87 -17.78 -1.03
N ARG A 14 19.13 -16.53 -1.44
CA ARG A 14 19.86 -16.23 -2.69
C ARG A 14 21.33 -16.65 -2.60
N GLN A 15 21.98 -16.42 -1.45
CA GLN A 15 23.40 -16.71 -1.27
C GLN A 15 23.70 -18.20 -1.06
N ALA A 16 22.81 -18.92 -0.38
CA ALA A 16 22.97 -20.32 -0.02
C ALA A 16 22.67 -21.27 -1.19
N ALA A 17 21.90 -20.84 -2.19
CA ALA A 17 21.55 -21.68 -3.33
C ALA A 17 22.81 -22.28 -3.99
N GLY A 18 22.86 -23.62 -4.04
CA GLY A 18 23.99 -24.36 -4.60
C GLY A 18 25.25 -24.39 -3.72
N ARG A 19 25.19 -23.91 -2.47
CA ARG A 19 26.31 -24.05 -1.53
C ARG A 19 26.32 -25.42 -0.87
N THR A 20 27.53 -25.92 -0.60
CA THR A 20 27.75 -27.13 0.20
C THR A 20 27.56 -26.87 1.69
N THR A 21 27.39 -27.94 2.48
CA THR A 21 27.35 -27.87 3.95
C THR A 21 28.56 -27.13 4.54
N HIS A 22 29.76 -27.36 4.01
CA HIS A 22 30.97 -26.67 4.47
C HIS A 22 30.92 -25.16 4.18
N GLN A 23 30.49 -24.76 2.99
CA GLN A 23 30.37 -23.34 2.62
C GLN A 23 29.26 -22.62 3.40
N VAL A 24 28.17 -23.33 3.74
CA VAL A 24 27.14 -22.82 4.64
C VAL A 24 27.69 -22.66 6.06
N GLN A 25 28.46 -23.63 6.57
CA GLN A 25 29.10 -23.52 7.88
C GLN A 25 30.07 -22.33 7.97
N GLN A 26 30.89 -22.10 6.94
CA GLN A 26 31.75 -20.91 6.87
C GLN A 26 30.97 -19.59 6.94
N ALA A 27 29.77 -19.55 6.34
CA ALA A 27 28.91 -18.39 6.40
C ALA A 27 28.32 -18.20 7.82
N VAL A 28 27.95 -19.30 8.50
CA VAL A 28 27.55 -19.27 9.93
C VAL A 28 28.68 -18.70 10.78
N ASP A 29 29.91 -19.20 10.63
CA ASP A 29 31.06 -18.76 11.43
C ASP A 29 31.36 -17.27 11.20
N THR A 30 31.26 -16.82 9.94
CA THR A 30 31.38 -15.40 9.59
C THR A 30 30.30 -14.57 10.28
N ALA A 31 29.05 -15.01 10.24
CA ALA A 31 27.94 -14.30 10.87
C ALA A 31 28.08 -14.24 12.40
N VAL A 32 28.59 -15.30 13.05
CA VAL A 32 28.90 -15.30 14.49
C VAL A 32 29.91 -14.20 14.84
N VAL A 33 31.00 -14.10 14.07
CA VAL A 33 32.01 -13.06 14.28
C VAL A 33 31.39 -11.67 14.13
N ARG A 34 30.60 -11.45 13.09
CA ARG A 34 29.94 -10.15 12.84
C ARG A 34 28.96 -9.77 13.94
N VAL A 35 28.13 -10.70 14.41
CA VAL A 35 27.23 -10.46 15.55
C VAL A 35 28.00 -10.05 16.80
N ARG A 36 29.15 -10.69 17.06
CA ARG A 36 30.00 -10.33 18.19
C ARG A 36 30.56 -8.93 18.04
N GLU A 37 31.14 -8.61 16.87
CA GLU A 37 31.71 -7.30 16.57
C GLU A 37 30.68 -6.18 16.72
N THR A 38 29.49 -6.33 16.13
CA THR A 38 28.46 -5.27 16.20
C THR A 38 27.87 -5.13 17.59
N ARG A 39 27.79 -6.20 18.38
CA ARG A 39 27.39 -6.13 19.80
C ARG A 39 28.46 -5.45 20.65
N GLU A 40 29.74 -5.65 20.35
CA GLU A 40 30.82 -4.94 21.01
C GLU A 40 30.76 -3.45 20.70
N GLU A 41 30.51 -3.11 19.43
CA GLU A 41 30.37 -1.74 18.97
C GLU A 41 29.19 -0.99 19.61
N LEU A 42 28.11 -1.71 19.95
CA LEU A 42 27.00 -1.16 20.73
C LEU A 42 27.37 -0.91 22.20
N ARG A 43 28.24 -1.76 22.79
CA ARG A 43 28.70 -1.60 24.18
C ARG A 43 29.77 -0.53 24.33
N SER A 44 30.64 -0.39 23.33
CA SER A 44 31.71 0.60 23.29
C SER A 44 31.71 1.32 21.93
N PRO A 45 30.87 2.35 21.76
CA PRO A 45 30.73 3.06 20.49
C PRO A 45 32.02 3.76 20.08
N ALA A 46 32.51 3.46 18.88
CA ALA A 46 33.59 4.22 18.26
C ALA A 46 33.05 5.53 17.64
N PRO A 47 33.88 6.58 17.47
CA PRO A 47 33.50 7.76 16.69
C PRO A 47 33.10 7.36 15.27
N ARG A 48 31.93 7.81 14.83
CA ARG A 48 31.38 7.49 13.50
C ARG A 48 31.20 8.75 12.65
N GLY A 49 31.32 8.58 11.34
CA GLY A 49 30.93 9.60 10.38
C GLY A 49 29.40 9.74 10.31
N GLU A 50 28.93 10.91 9.88
CA GLU A 50 27.51 11.27 9.74
C GLU A 50 26.68 10.28 8.91
N PHE A 51 27.32 9.55 7.99
CA PHE A 51 26.68 8.58 7.10
C PHE A 51 26.87 7.11 7.51
N ALA A 52 27.41 6.86 8.71
CA ALA A 52 27.54 5.50 9.20
C ALA A 52 26.14 4.88 9.40
N PRO A 53 25.94 3.60 9.04
CA PRO A 53 24.69 2.89 9.34
C PRO A 53 24.39 2.93 10.84
N ASP A 54 23.10 2.95 11.20
CA ASP A 54 22.72 2.80 12.61
C ASP A 54 23.29 1.47 13.14
N PRO A 55 24.12 1.51 14.20
CA PRO A 55 24.70 0.31 14.78
C PRO A 55 23.66 -0.67 15.31
N GLN A 56 22.50 -0.18 15.77
CA GLN A 56 21.44 -1.05 16.27
C GLN A 56 20.83 -1.82 15.10
N GLU A 57 20.46 -1.12 14.02
CA GLU A 57 19.98 -1.77 12.80
C GLU A 57 21.00 -2.76 12.22
N LEU A 58 22.28 -2.43 12.28
CA LEU A 58 23.35 -3.31 11.80
C LEU A 58 23.46 -4.58 12.68
N ALA A 59 23.40 -4.43 14.00
CA ALA A 59 23.42 -5.56 14.93
C ALA A 59 22.19 -6.46 14.75
N ASP A 60 21.00 -5.88 14.61
CA ASP A 60 19.76 -6.61 14.38
C ASP A 60 19.81 -7.38 13.06
N ARG A 61 20.33 -6.75 12.00
CA ARG A 61 20.54 -7.40 10.70
C ARG A 61 21.49 -8.60 10.80
N TRP A 62 22.63 -8.46 11.47
CA TRP A 62 23.57 -9.57 11.62
C TRP A 62 23.01 -10.70 12.49
N ALA A 63 22.25 -10.39 13.53
CA ALA A 63 21.56 -11.39 14.36
C ALA A 63 20.53 -12.18 13.54
N ALA A 64 19.75 -11.49 12.71
CA ALA A 64 18.80 -12.11 11.79
C ALA A 64 19.50 -12.99 10.74
N LEU A 65 20.61 -12.52 10.15
CA LEU A 65 21.42 -13.30 9.20
C LEU A 65 21.99 -14.57 9.85
N LEU A 66 22.53 -14.48 11.06
CA LEU A 66 23.05 -15.64 11.78
C LEU A 66 21.96 -16.69 12.00
N THR A 67 20.79 -16.25 12.50
CA THR A 67 19.65 -17.14 12.76
C THR A 67 19.25 -17.89 11.49
N GLU A 68 19.18 -17.20 10.36
CA GLU A 68 18.80 -17.79 9.09
C GLU A 68 19.88 -18.73 8.52
N TRP A 69 21.16 -18.37 8.61
CA TRP A 69 22.25 -19.26 8.21
C TRP A 69 22.27 -20.56 9.04
N GLN A 70 22.01 -20.47 10.34
CA GLN A 70 21.89 -21.63 11.21
C GLN A 70 20.71 -22.53 10.83
N ARG A 71 19.56 -21.94 10.45
CA ARG A 71 18.39 -22.68 9.96
C ARG A 71 18.73 -23.45 8.67
N VAL A 72 19.41 -22.80 7.72
CA VAL A 72 19.84 -23.44 6.47
C VAL A 72 20.85 -24.56 6.74
N ALA A 73 21.80 -24.36 7.65
CA ALA A 73 22.74 -25.40 8.07
C ALA A 73 22.01 -26.61 8.69
N ALA A 74 21.05 -26.36 9.59
CA ALA A 74 20.22 -27.40 10.19
C ALA A 74 19.39 -28.15 9.14
N HIS A 75 18.82 -27.43 8.16
CA HIS A 75 18.09 -28.04 7.06
C HIS A 75 18.98 -28.96 6.21
N LEU A 76 20.19 -28.52 5.85
CA LEU A 76 21.16 -29.33 5.10
C LEU A 76 21.58 -30.60 5.86
N ILE A 77 21.81 -30.47 7.17
CA ILE A 77 22.13 -31.64 8.02
C ILE A 77 20.95 -32.61 8.06
N ALA A 78 19.72 -32.10 8.25
CA ALA A 78 18.53 -32.92 8.35
C ALA A 78 18.14 -33.60 7.02
N SER A 79 18.33 -32.92 5.89
CA SER A 79 18.03 -33.48 4.57
C SER A 79 19.12 -34.44 4.07
N GLY A 80 20.34 -34.34 4.62
CA GLY A 80 21.51 -35.07 4.11
C GLY A 80 21.94 -34.64 2.70
N ALA A 81 21.37 -33.54 2.18
CA ALA A 81 21.68 -33.05 0.85
C ALA A 81 23.11 -32.48 0.82
N GLY A 82 23.88 -32.82 -0.22
CA GLY A 82 25.24 -32.29 -0.40
C GLY A 82 25.28 -30.80 -0.79
N LEU A 83 24.16 -30.27 -1.28
CA LEU A 83 24.01 -28.88 -1.74
C LEU A 83 22.66 -28.34 -1.29
N TYR A 84 22.61 -27.04 -0.98
CA TYR A 84 21.36 -26.39 -0.62
C TYR A 84 20.52 -26.07 -1.85
N ASP A 85 19.36 -26.72 -1.95
CA ASP A 85 18.29 -26.38 -2.87
C ASP A 85 17.13 -25.75 -2.09
N GLY A 86 16.93 -24.45 -2.29
CA GLY A 86 15.86 -23.70 -1.62
C GLY A 86 14.44 -24.18 -1.97
N ASN A 87 14.26 -25.00 -3.01
CA ASN A 87 12.97 -25.61 -3.33
C ASN A 87 12.66 -26.83 -2.44
N GLN A 88 13.69 -27.51 -1.92
CA GLN A 88 13.54 -28.63 -0.99
C GLN A 88 13.38 -28.15 0.47
N ASP A 89 13.71 -26.88 0.72
CA ASP A 89 13.41 -26.20 1.97
C ASP A 89 11.94 -25.74 2.01
N GLU A 90 11.07 -26.58 2.57
CA GLU A 90 9.63 -26.28 2.70
C GLU A 90 9.38 -25.01 3.50
N THR A 91 10.16 -24.77 4.56
CA THR A 91 10.03 -23.59 5.42
C THR A 91 10.37 -22.33 4.62
N GLY A 92 11.54 -22.32 3.97
CA GLY A 92 11.97 -21.20 3.13
C GLY A 92 11.03 -20.96 1.95
N SER A 93 10.49 -22.03 1.35
CA SER A 93 9.52 -21.96 0.26
C SER A 93 8.15 -21.44 0.69
N ALA A 94 7.64 -21.83 1.87
CA ALA A 94 6.42 -21.27 2.43
C ALA A 94 6.55 -19.75 2.65
N TRP A 95 7.65 -19.30 3.26
CA TRP A 95 7.90 -17.89 3.50
C TRP A 95 8.01 -17.07 2.21
N ALA A 96 8.67 -17.58 1.18
CA ALA A 96 8.75 -16.86 -0.10
C ALA A 96 7.38 -16.70 -0.77
N ARG A 97 6.50 -17.72 -0.66
CA ARG A 97 5.11 -17.62 -1.15
C ARG A 97 4.31 -16.58 -0.37
N GLU A 98 4.44 -16.57 0.96
CA GLU A 98 3.78 -15.58 1.81
C GLU A 98 4.25 -14.15 1.45
N ARG A 99 5.56 -13.97 1.26
CA ARG A 99 6.14 -12.68 0.83
C ARG A 99 5.58 -12.22 -0.50
N GLU A 100 5.49 -13.11 -1.49
CA GLU A 100 4.92 -12.75 -2.80
C GLU A 100 3.45 -12.35 -2.67
N LYS A 101 2.69 -13.06 -1.82
CA LYS A 101 1.29 -12.69 -1.52
C LYS A 101 1.18 -11.31 -0.85
N ARG A 102 2.06 -11.00 0.11
CA ARG A 102 2.14 -9.68 0.77
C ARG A 102 2.47 -8.59 -0.25
N ARG A 103 3.48 -8.82 -1.10
CA ARG A 103 3.88 -7.88 -2.16
C ARG A 103 2.77 -7.64 -3.17
N ALA A 104 2.14 -8.68 -3.69
CA ALA A 104 1.03 -8.57 -4.62
C ALA A 104 -0.16 -7.82 -4.01
N THR A 105 -0.42 -8.00 -2.71
CA THR A 105 -1.47 -7.26 -2.00
C THR A 105 -1.11 -5.78 -1.84
N ALA A 106 0.12 -5.46 -1.46
CA ALA A 106 0.57 -4.07 -1.36
C ALA A 106 0.50 -3.35 -2.71
N LEU A 107 0.90 -4.01 -3.80
CA LEU A 107 0.81 -3.45 -5.15
C LEU A 107 -0.64 -3.20 -5.59
N ARG A 108 -1.56 -4.14 -5.31
CA ARG A 108 -2.99 -3.95 -5.59
C ARG A 108 -3.58 -2.80 -4.79
N ASN A 109 -3.27 -2.71 -3.49
CA ASN A 109 -3.75 -1.62 -2.64
C ASN A 109 -3.22 -0.26 -3.11
N HIS A 110 -1.94 -0.20 -3.49
CA HIS A 110 -1.36 1.03 -4.03
C HIS A 110 -2.03 1.43 -5.35
N ALA A 111 -2.23 0.49 -6.27
CA ALA A 111 -2.93 0.76 -7.52
C ALA A 111 -4.37 1.26 -7.28
N ALA A 112 -5.11 0.63 -6.35
CA ALA A 112 -6.45 1.06 -5.98
C ALA A 112 -6.46 2.48 -5.36
N TRP A 113 -5.50 2.78 -4.48
CA TRP A 113 -5.36 4.10 -3.90
C TRP A 113 -5.01 5.15 -4.97
N THR A 114 -4.08 4.86 -5.88
CA THR A 114 -3.74 5.76 -7.00
C THR A 114 -4.94 6.02 -7.90
N GLU A 115 -5.75 5.00 -8.18
CA GLU A 115 -6.97 5.15 -8.97
C GLU A 115 -8.02 6.02 -8.26
N GLN A 116 -8.23 5.81 -6.95
CA GLN A 116 -9.09 6.69 -6.15
C GLN A 116 -8.60 8.14 -6.15
N GLN A 117 -7.28 8.36 -6.06
CA GLN A 117 -6.72 9.71 -6.12
C GLN A 117 -6.91 10.36 -7.49
N ARG A 118 -6.84 9.59 -8.59
CA ARG A 118 -7.15 10.09 -9.93
C ARG A 118 -8.61 10.48 -10.04
N GLN A 119 -9.52 9.61 -9.61
CA GLN A 119 -10.95 9.89 -9.60
C GLN A 119 -11.30 11.13 -8.78
N ALA A 120 -10.72 11.27 -7.58
CA ALA A 120 -10.90 12.45 -6.74
C ALA A 120 -10.33 13.73 -7.36
N ARG A 121 -9.19 13.64 -8.07
CA ARG A 121 -8.60 14.78 -8.77
C ARG A 121 -9.41 15.19 -10.00
N ASP A 122 -9.98 14.22 -10.70
CA ASP A 122 -10.77 14.45 -11.91
C ASP A 122 -12.23 14.84 -11.55
N GLU A 123 -12.61 14.82 -10.26
CA GLU A 123 -13.89 15.32 -9.75
C GLU A 123 -13.92 16.86 -9.73
N LEU A 124 -14.56 17.45 -10.75
CA LEU A 124 -14.76 18.89 -10.85
C LEU A 124 -15.78 19.37 -9.82
N HIS A 125 -15.32 20.13 -8.83
CA HIS A 125 -16.16 20.81 -7.86
C HIS A 125 -16.48 22.23 -8.34
N ALA A 126 -17.77 22.53 -8.48
CA ALA A 126 -18.25 23.89 -8.75
C ALA A 126 -18.87 24.48 -7.49
N GLU A 127 -18.32 25.59 -7.01
CA GLU A 127 -18.89 26.37 -5.92
C GLU A 127 -19.72 27.53 -6.48
N PHE A 128 -20.96 27.67 -6.00
CA PHE A 128 -21.87 28.71 -6.45
C PHE A 128 -22.22 29.66 -5.30
N TRP A 129 -21.98 30.95 -5.49
CA TRP A 129 -22.42 31.98 -4.57
C TRP A 129 -23.79 32.51 -4.99
N LEU A 130 -24.80 32.24 -4.18
CA LEU A 130 -26.17 32.69 -4.43
C LEU A 130 -26.51 33.87 -3.53
N SER A 131 -27.23 34.85 -4.09
CA SER A 131 -27.81 35.91 -3.26
C SER A 131 -28.74 35.31 -2.20
N ALA A 132 -28.82 35.95 -1.04
CA ALA A 132 -29.64 35.46 0.08
C ALA A 132 -31.11 35.19 -0.31
N PRO A 133 -31.79 36.03 -1.13
CA PRO A 133 -33.14 35.74 -1.62
C PRO A 133 -33.21 34.49 -2.50
N ALA A 134 -32.27 34.30 -3.43
CA ALA A 134 -32.22 33.13 -4.31
C ALA A 134 -31.98 31.84 -3.51
N GLY A 135 -31.03 31.87 -2.57
CA GLY A 135 -30.75 30.74 -1.69
C GLY A 135 -31.95 30.32 -0.83
N ARG A 136 -32.73 31.29 -0.32
CA ARG A 136 -33.98 30.98 0.42
C ARG A 136 -35.03 30.29 -0.48
N ARG A 137 -35.19 30.73 -1.73
CA ARG A 137 -36.14 30.13 -2.68
C ARG A 137 -35.75 28.70 -3.04
N ILE A 138 -34.46 28.45 -3.28
CA ILE A 138 -33.95 27.10 -3.58
C ILE A 138 -34.18 26.16 -2.40
N ARG A 139 -33.85 26.57 -1.17
CA ARG A 139 -34.11 25.75 0.03
C ARG A 139 -35.60 25.45 0.23
N ALA A 140 -36.47 26.42 0.00
CA ALA A 140 -37.92 26.21 0.09
C ALA A 140 -38.45 25.25 -1.00
N ALA A 141 -37.93 25.35 -2.23
CA ALA A 141 -38.27 24.42 -3.30
C ALA A 141 -37.79 22.99 -3.01
N ALA A 142 -36.55 22.85 -2.53
CA ALA A 142 -35.95 21.58 -2.12
C ALA A 142 -36.80 20.89 -1.03
N ALA A 143 -37.18 21.64 0.01
CA ALA A 143 -38.02 21.13 1.10
C ALA A 143 -39.41 20.65 0.61
N ARG A 144 -40.05 21.39 -0.29
CA ARG A 144 -41.35 21.00 -0.87
C ARG A 144 -41.25 19.77 -1.78
N ALA A 145 -40.13 19.59 -2.47
CA ALA A 145 -39.92 18.49 -3.39
C ALA A 145 -39.32 17.23 -2.74
N GLY A 146 -38.90 17.29 -1.46
CA GLY A 146 -38.18 16.20 -0.80
C GLY A 146 -36.79 15.95 -1.38
N MET A 147 -36.13 17.01 -1.86
CA MET A 147 -34.82 16.98 -2.51
C MET A 147 -33.80 17.82 -1.73
N SER A 148 -32.53 17.64 -2.02
CA SER A 148 -31.46 18.54 -1.58
C SER A 148 -31.40 19.82 -2.44
N PRO A 149 -30.89 20.94 -1.91
CA PRO A 149 -30.62 22.15 -2.69
C PRO A 149 -29.76 21.91 -3.94
N ASN A 150 -28.78 21.00 -3.86
CA ASN A 150 -27.91 20.67 -4.99
C ASN A 150 -28.67 19.97 -6.12
N GLU A 151 -29.58 19.05 -5.80
CA GLU A 151 -30.39 18.41 -6.84
C GLU A 151 -31.33 19.41 -7.53
N ILE A 152 -31.87 20.39 -6.81
CA ILE A 152 -32.65 21.49 -7.42
C ILE A 152 -31.78 22.32 -8.38
N LEU A 153 -30.55 22.67 -7.98
CA LEU A 153 -29.61 23.40 -8.81
C LEU A 153 -29.20 22.59 -10.06
N ALA A 154 -28.95 21.30 -9.92
CA ALA A 154 -28.67 20.41 -11.05
C ALA A 154 -29.85 20.37 -12.05
N ARG A 155 -31.09 20.26 -11.55
CA ARG A 155 -32.29 20.28 -12.40
C ARG A 155 -32.51 21.61 -13.12
N LEU A 156 -32.14 22.72 -12.49
CA LEU A 156 -32.13 24.04 -13.12
C LEU A 156 -31.09 24.09 -14.24
N ALA A 157 -29.86 23.64 -13.97
CA ALA A 157 -28.75 23.63 -14.94
C ALA A 157 -29.06 22.75 -16.16
N GLU A 158 -29.67 21.58 -15.96
CA GLU A 158 -30.14 20.70 -17.05
C GLU A 158 -31.14 21.38 -18.02
N ARG A 159 -31.81 22.44 -17.58
CA ARG A 159 -32.90 23.11 -18.31
C ARG A 159 -32.54 24.53 -18.73
N VAL A 160 -31.28 24.92 -18.56
CA VAL A 160 -30.80 26.23 -19.01
C VAL A 160 -30.79 26.26 -20.54
N THR A 161 -31.43 27.28 -21.08
CA THR A 161 -31.31 27.71 -22.47
C THR A 161 -30.61 29.07 -22.49
N VAL A 162 -29.63 29.22 -23.36
CA VAL A 162 -28.94 30.48 -23.63
C VAL A 162 -29.38 30.94 -25.01
N ASP A 163 -29.91 32.16 -25.10
CA ASP A 163 -30.28 32.74 -26.39
C ASP A 163 -29.07 33.34 -27.13
N ASP A 164 -29.29 33.81 -28.36
CA ASP A 164 -28.24 34.37 -29.22
C ASP A 164 -27.59 35.64 -28.63
N ASP A 165 -28.30 36.33 -27.73
CA ASP A 165 -27.82 37.53 -27.01
C ASP A 165 -27.12 37.18 -25.69
N GLY A 166 -27.02 35.88 -25.35
CA GLY A 166 -26.37 35.38 -24.15
C GLY A 166 -27.24 35.41 -22.89
N ALA A 167 -28.54 35.71 -23.02
CA ALA A 167 -29.47 35.68 -21.90
C ALA A 167 -29.79 34.24 -21.48
N VAL A 168 -29.67 33.99 -20.17
CA VAL A 168 -29.88 32.67 -19.57
C VAL A 168 -31.32 32.57 -19.10
N SER A 169 -32.05 31.60 -19.64
CA SER A 169 -33.44 31.31 -19.27
C SER A 169 -33.61 29.85 -18.89
N VAL A 170 -34.61 29.57 -18.06
CA VAL A 170 -35.00 28.21 -17.69
C VAL A 170 -36.51 28.11 -17.82
N ALA A 171 -36.99 27.13 -18.59
CA ALA A 171 -38.42 26.89 -18.72
C ALA A 171 -39.04 26.51 -17.35
N PRO A 172 -40.28 26.95 -17.05
CA PRO A 172 -40.96 26.56 -15.83
C PRO A 172 -41.04 25.03 -15.69
N PHE A 173 -40.72 24.51 -14.51
CA PHE A 173 -40.85 23.08 -14.21
C PHE A 173 -41.26 22.88 -12.75
N THR A 174 -41.84 21.72 -12.47
CA THR A 174 -42.16 21.28 -11.11
C THR A 174 -41.10 20.27 -10.66
N PRO A 175 -40.27 20.57 -9.65
CA PRO A 175 -39.31 19.62 -9.10
C PRO A 175 -40.06 18.53 -8.32
N GLY A 176 -39.81 17.28 -8.66
CA GLY A 176 -40.29 16.13 -7.90
C GLY A 176 -39.41 14.92 -8.18
N ARG A 177 -39.45 13.91 -7.31
CA ARG A 177 -38.95 12.59 -7.67
C ARG A 177 -39.80 12.07 -8.81
N THR A 178 -39.20 11.85 -9.98
CA THR A 178 -39.79 10.94 -10.96
C THR A 178 -40.01 9.62 -10.23
N PRO A 179 -41.23 9.09 -10.11
CA PRO A 179 -41.37 7.69 -9.75
C PRO A 179 -40.64 6.91 -10.84
N MET A 180 -39.75 6.00 -10.44
CA MET A 180 -39.25 5.00 -11.37
C MET A 180 -40.48 4.37 -12.01
N ALA A 181 -40.61 4.49 -13.34
CA ALA A 181 -41.61 3.77 -14.08
C ALA A 181 -41.47 2.30 -13.70
N SER A 182 -42.49 1.77 -13.06
CA SER A 182 -42.64 0.34 -12.90
C SER A 182 -42.60 -0.26 -14.29
N GLU A 183 -41.60 -1.11 -14.57
CA GLU A 183 -41.67 -2.06 -15.66
C GLU A 183 -42.93 -2.90 -15.42
N GLU A 184 -43.98 -2.61 -16.19
CA GLU A 184 -45.09 -3.53 -16.35
C GLU A 184 -44.63 -4.74 -17.18
N ARG A 185 -45.11 -5.89 -16.73
CA ARG A 185 -44.82 -7.25 -17.22
C ARG A 185 -45.27 -7.51 -18.65
#